data_AF-A0A7C9KA12-F1
#
_entry.id   AF-A0A7C9KA12-F1
#
_cell.length_a   1.000
_cell.length_b   1.000
_cell.length_c   1.000
_cell.angle_alpha   90.00
_cell.angle_beta   90.00
_cell.angle_gamma   90.00
#
_symmetry.space_group_name_H-M   'P 1'
#
loop_
_entity.id
_entity.type
_entity.pdbx_description
1 polymer ?
#
loop_
_entity_poly.entity_id
_entity_poly.type
_entity_poly.pdbx_seq_one_letter_code
_entity_poly.pdbx_strand_id
1 'polypeptide(L)'
;VERLVDLVGRVSREGDTVCARAFQASIGCVDVVRGSLLWTKPANGAQGIHGDDRLLFGTEADGTVIAWRRSDGERAWSTDRLRYRGLTAPLVVGRSVAIGDFTGFIHLLSREDGSLLNRLPTDGSAIAAAPVLAGNTLIAVTHNGGVYGFQPE
;
A
#
# COMPACT_ATOMS: atom_id res chain seq x y z
N VAL A 1 -6.92 -6.91 29.14
CA VAL A 1 -6.01 -6.62 28.02
C VAL A 1 -6.74 -5.63 27.11
N GLU A 2 -6.44 -4.36 27.29
CA GLU A 2 -6.96 -3.26 26.48
C GLU A 2 -6.25 -3.33 25.12
N ARG A 3 -7.00 -3.45 24.02
CA ARG A 3 -6.40 -3.61 22.68
C ARG A 3 -5.82 -2.26 22.27
N LEU A 4 -4.52 -2.08 22.47
CA LEU A 4 -3.72 -1.07 21.77
C LEU A 4 -3.76 -1.42 20.27
N VAL A 5 -4.75 -0.88 19.58
CA VAL A 5 -4.84 -0.93 18.12
C VAL A 5 -4.31 0.40 17.61
N ASP A 6 -3.03 0.44 17.27
CA ASP A 6 -2.44 1.63 16.66
C ASP A 6 -2.80 1.68 15.16
N LEU A 7 -3.10 2.88 14.69
CA LEU A 7 -3.32 3.15 13.27
C LEU A 7 -1.96 3.43 12.64
N VAL A 8 -1.47 2.49 11.84
CA VAL A 8 -0.11 2.58 11.31
C VAL A 8 -0.14 2.97 9.84
N GLY A 9 0.44 4.13 9.54
CA GLY A 9 0.76 4.58 8.19
C GLY A 9 -0.38 5.30 7.45
N ARG A 10 -0.23 5.38 6.12
CA ARG A 10 -1.20 6.06 5.24
C ARG A 10 -2.60 5.43 5.31
N VAL A 11 -3.60 6.30 5.27
CA VAL A 11 -5.02 5.94 5.08
C VAL A 11 -5.44 6.22 3.62
N SER A 12 -6.46 5.53 3.14
CA SER A 12 -7.09 5.81 1.83
C SER A 12 -8.44 6.49 2.05
N ARG A 13 -8.62 7.69 1.51
CA ARG A 13 -9.87 8.44 1.59
C ARG A 13 -10.40 8.77 0.21
N GLU A 14 -11.67 8.48 0.00
CA GLU A 14 -12.45 8.93 -1.16
C GLU A 14 -13.79 9.41 -0.62
N GLY A 15 -14.07 10.70 -0.81
CA GLY A 15 -15.23 11.36 -0.22
C GLY A 15 -15.31 11.15 1.30
N ASP A 16 -16.43 10.58 1.73
CA ASP A 16 -16.76 10.34 3.14
C ASP A 16 -16.30 8.97 3.64
N THR A 17 -15.75 8.13 2.76
CA THR A 17 -15.21 6.83 3.15
C THR A 17 -13.72 6.97 3.43
N VAL A 18 -13.31 6.61 4.64
CA VAL A 18 -11.89 6.46 5.02
C VAL A 18 -11.62 5.00 5.32
N CYS A 19 -10.57 4.47 4.71
CA CYS A 19 -10.11 3.12 4.92
C CYS A 19 -8.71 3.17 5.54
N ALA A 20 -8.50 2.30 6.52
CA ALA A 20 -7.26 2.26 7.28
C ALA A 20 -6.90 0.82 7.67
N ARG A 21 -5.63 0.64 8.04
CA ARG A 21 -5.15 -0.58 8.68
C ARG A 21 -4.97 -0.36 10.18
N ALA A 22 -5.45 -1.33 10.94
CA ALA A 22 -5.08 -1.60 12.32
C ALA A 22 -3.85 -2.53 12.33
N PHE A 23 -2.76 -2.12 12.98
CA PHE A 23 -1.50 -2.86 13.01
C PHE A 23 -1.70 -4.34 13.38
N GLN A 24 -1.16 -5.23 12.53
CA GLN A 24 -1.18 -6.70 12.72
C GLN A 24 -2.55 -7.32 13.03
N ALA A 25 -3.66 -6.64 12.69
CA ALA A 25 -4.99 -7.11 13.05
C ALA A 25 -5.97 -7.12 11.87
N SER A 26 -6.15 -5.98 11.20
CA SER A 26 -7.25 -5.83 10.24
C SER A 26 -7.10 -4.63 9.33
N ILE A 27 -7.78 -4.68 8.21
CA ILE A 27 -8.11 -3.52 7.37
C ILE A 27 -9.61 -3.26 7.44
N GLY A 28 -10.03 -2.00 7.42
CA GLY A 28 -11.44 -1.66 7.41
C GLY A 28 -11.70 -0.31 6.76
N CYS A 29 -12.97 -0.07 6.43
CA CYS A 29 -13.47 1.22 5.98
C CYS A 29 -14.58 1.72 6.90
N VAL A 30 -14.60 3.03 7.09
CA VAL A 30 -15.59 3.75 7.88
C VAL A 30 -16.17 4.88 7.04
N ASP A 31 -17.45 5.17 7.26
CA ASP A 31 -18.06 6.43 6.86
C ASP A 31 -17.75 7.47 7.95
N VAL A 32 -16.95 8.49 7.63
CA VAL A 32 -16.50 9.48 8.62
C VAL A 32 -17.54 10.53 8.96
N VAL A 33 -18.58 10.69 8.14
CA VAL A 33 -19.68 11.63 8.41
C VAL A 33 -20.66 11.01 9.38
N ARG A 34 -21.00 9.74 9.19
CA ARG A 34 -21.91 8.97 10.05
C ARG A 34 -21.20 8.35 11.25
N GLY A 35 -19.86 8.25 11.22
CA GLY A 35 -19.07 7.59 12.26
C GLY A 35 -19.29 6.07 12.32
N SER A 36 -19.71 5.46 11.21
CA SER A 36 -20.11 4.05 11.15
C SER A 36 -19.08 3.18 10.43
N LEU A 37 -18.78 2.00 10.99
CA LEU A 37 -18.01 0.95 10.31
C LEU A 37 -18.79 0.43 9.09
N LEU A 38 -18.18 0.47 7.91
CA LEU A 38 -18.73 -0.14 6.70
C LEU A 38 -18.40 -1.64 6.65
N TRP A 39 -17.12 -1.97 6.85
CA TRP A 39 -16.64 -3.35 6.90
C TRP A 39 -15.26 -3.44 7.54
N THR A 40 -14.89 -4.64 7.98
CA THR A 40 -13.55 -5.00 8.42
C THR A 40 -13.17 -6.38 7.90
N LYS A 41 -11.89 -6.60 7.62
CA LYS A 41 -11.33 -7.89 7.20
C LYS A 41 -10.03 -8.16 7.94
N PRO A 42 -9.73 -9.44 8.28
CA PRO A 42 -8.43 -9.81 8.83
C PRO A 42 -7.30 -9.44 7.86
N ALA A 43 -6.22 -8.89 8.41
CA ALA A 43 -5.00 -8.60 7.68
C ALA A 43 -3.81 -8.67 8.65
N ASN A 44 -2.68 -9.14 8.15
CA ASN A 44 -1.43 -9.28 8.89
C ASN A 44 -0.36 -8.40 8.23
N GLY A 45 -0.43 -7.10 8.46
CA GLY A 45 0.61 -6.18 7.99
C GLY A 45 0.82 -5.01 8.94
N ALA A 46 1.92 -4.31 8.73
CA ALA A 46 2.33 -3.15 9.52
C ALA A 46 2.17 -1.83 8.76
N GLN A 47 2.22 -1.87 7.43
CA GLN A 47 2.21 -0.68 6.60
C GLN A 47 0.78 -0.17 6.36
N GLY A 48 0.65 1.14 6.14
CA GLY A 48 -0.62 1.72 5.71
C GLY A 48 -1.12 1.17 4.37
N ILE A 49 -2.29 1.64 3.95
CA ILE A 49 -2.94 1.23 2.71
C ILE A 49 -3.08 2.41 1.76
N HIS A 50 -3.32 2.12 0.48
CA HIS A 50 -3.71 3.11 -0.51
C HIS A 50 -4.67 2.47 -1.51
N GLY A 51 -5.45 3.26 -2.22
CA GLY A 51 -6.51 2.76 -3.09
C GLY A 51 -7.24 3.90 -3.78
N ASP A 52 -8.23 3.53 -4.58
CA ASP A 52 -9.17 4.44 -5.24
C ASP A 52 -10.61 4.07 -4.85
N ASP A 53 -11.60 4.55 -5.59
CA ASP A 53 -13.02 4.27 -5.37
C ASP A 53 -13.37 2.77 -5.45
N ARG A 54 -12.62 1.98 -6.23
CA ARG A 54 -12.88 0.55 -6.47
C ARG A 54 -12.05 -0.38 -5.59
N LEU A 55 -10.73 -0.16 -5.50
CA LEU A 55 -9.79 -1.10 -4.89
C LEU A 55 -8.90 -0.44 -3.83
N LEU A 56 -8.65 -1.20 -2.76
CA LEU A 56 -7.65 -0.91 -1.75
C LEU A 56 -6.51 -1.90 -1.88
N PHE A 57 -5.28 -1.44 -1.67
CA PHE A 57 -4.06 -2.23 -1.74
C PHE A 57 -3.29 -2.14 -0.43
N GLY A 58 -2.68 -3.25 -0.03
CA GLY A 58 -1.86 -3.33 1.18
C GLY A 58 -0.81 -4.42 1.07
N THR A 59 0.22 -4.29 1.89
CA THR A 59 1.33 -5.25 2.00
C THR A 59 1.24 -5.99 3.33
N GLU A 60 1.39 -7.31 3.29
CA GLU A 60 1.40 -8.18 4.47
C GLU A 60 2.82 -8.35 5.01
N ALA A 61 2.95 -8.84 6.24
CA ALA A 61 4.21 -9.00 6.95
C ALA A 61 5.17 -9.97 6.24
N ASP A 62 4.64 -10.95 5.50
CA ASP A 62 5.43 -11.90 4.70
C ASP A 62 5.83 -11.34 3.33
N GLY A 63 5.35 -10.15 2.95
CA GLY A 63 5.54 -9.53 1.64
C GLY A 63 4.49 -9.91 0.60
N THR A 64 3.40 -10.59 0.98
CA THR A 64 2.22 -10.73 0.13
C THR A 64 1.59 -9.35 -0.12
N VAL A 65 1.20 -9.05 -1.36
CA VAL A 65 0.42 -7.87 -1.71
C VAL A 65 -1.01 -8.29 -1.97
N ILE A 66 -1.97 -7.61 -1.36
CA ILE A 66 -3.39 -7.92 -1.48
C ILE A 66 -4.14 -6.71 -2.00
N ALA A 67 -5.09 -6.96 -2.90
CA ALA A 67 -6.12 -6.01 -3.27
C ALA A 67 -7.49 -6.43 -2.72
N TRP A 68 -8.21 -5.48 -2.14
CA TRP A 68 -9.57 -5.64 -1.64
C TRP A 68 -10.52 -4.72 -2.39
N ARG A 69 -11.76 -5.16 -2.63
CA ARG A 69 -12.84 -4.27 -3.09
C ARG A 69 -13.18 -3.29 -1.98
N ARG A 70 -13.19 -2.00 -2.30
CA ARG A 70 -13.48 -0.94 -1.32
C ARG A 70 -14.91 -0.97 -0.79
N SER A 71 -15.83 -1.54 -1.56
CA SER A 71 -17.26 -1.63 -1.21
C SER A 71 -17.55 -2.57 -0.04
N ASP A 72 -16.84 -3.69 0.06
CA ASP A 72 -17.17 -4.77 1.01
C ASP A 72 -15.94 -5.49 1.61
N GLY A 73 -14.74 -5.08 1.23
CA GLY A 73 -13.49 -5.66 1.68
C GLY A 73 -13.21 -7.05 1.10
N GLU A 74 -14.00 -7.56 0.14
CA GLU A 74 -13.70 -8.86 -0.44
C GLU A 74 -12.38 -8.81 -1.23
N ARG A 75 -11.58 -9.88 -1.13
CA ARG A 75 -10.31 -9.95 -1.84
C ARG A 75 -10.55 -9.99 -3.35
N ALA A 76 -10.04 -8.99 -4.06
CA ALA A 76 -10.06 -8.95 -5.52
C ALA A 76 -8.94 -9.83 -6.09
N TRP A 77 -7.73 -9.69 -5.55
CA TRP A 77 -6.59 -10.55 -5.89
C TRP A 77 -5.52 -10.52 -4.78
N SER A 78 -4.58 -11.45 -4.86
CA SER A 78 -3.36 -11.46 -4.03
C SER A 78 -2.16 -11.96 -4.84
N THR A 79 -0.97 -11.44 -4.55
CA THR A 79 0.29 -11.94 -5.13
C THR A 79 1.38 -12.07 -4.07
N ASP A 80 2.16 -13.15 -4.17
CA ASP A 80 3.29 -13.46 -3.29
C ASP A 80 4.65 -13.26 -3.97
N ARG A 81 4.67 -12.66 -5.17
CA ARG A 81 5.87 -12.41 -5.98
C ARG A 81 6.93 -11.56 -5.26
N LEU A 82 6.50 -10.80 -4.24
CA LEU A 82 7.35 -9.90 -3.46
C LEU A 82 7.59 -10.39 -2.02
N ARG A 83 7.32 -11.68 -1.75
CA ARG A 83 7.57 -12.25 -0.41
C ARG A 83 9.00 -12.03 0.05
N TYR A 84 9.14 -11.81 1.36
CA TYR A 84 10.40 -11.66 2.06
C TYR A 84 11.27 -10.52 1.53
N ARG A 85 10.64 -9.43 1.08
CA ARG A 85 11.32 -8.23 0.57
C ARG A 85 11.20 -6.99 1.45
N GLY A 86 10.52 -7.08 2.61
CA GLY A 86 10.38 -5.96 3.54
C GLY A 86 9.74 -4.74 2.85
N LEU A 87 8.46 -4.86 2.52
CA LEU A 87 7.77 -3.91 1.64
C LEU A 87 7.32 -2.64 2.37
N THR A 88 7.37 -1.49 1.68
CA THR A 88 6.75 -0.24 2.14
C THR A 88 5.22 -0.29 2.01
N ALA A 89 4.52 0.75 2.49
CA ALA A 89 3.13 0.96 2.10
C ALA A 89 3.00 1.20 0.59
N PRO A 90 1.89 0.81 -0.04
CA PRO A 90 1.67 0.99 -1.47
C PRO A 90 1.32 2.44 -1.85
N LEU A 91 1.63 2.80 -3.10
CA LEU A 91 1.16 4.01 -3.76
C LEU A 91 0.44 3.62 -5.07
N VAL A 92 -0.85 3.89 -5.18
CA VAL A 92 -1.56 3.83 -6.46
C VAL A 92 -1.11 4.98 -7.36
N VAL A 93 -0.65 4.65 -8.57
CA VAL A 93 -0.24 5.61 -9.60
C VAL A 93 -0.60 5.08 -10.99
N GLY A 94 -1.47 5.80 -11.68
CA GLY A 94 -1.99 5.39 -12.98
C GLY A 94 -2.60 3.97 -12.95
N ARG A 95 -2.12 3.08 -13.81
CA ARG A 95 -2.52 1.67 -13.89
C ARG A 95 -1.78 0.75 -12.91
N SER A 96 -0.93 1.31 -12.04
CA SER A 96 0.00 0.54 -11.21
C SER A 96 -0.10 0.84 -9.72
N VAL A 97 0.43 -0.06 -8.91
CA VAL A 97 0.69 0.08 -7.48
C VAL A 97 2.20 0.03 -7.29
N ALA A 98 2.78 1.14 -6.86
CA ALA A 98 4.20 1.25 -6.56
C ALA A 98 4.51 0.87 -5.11
N ILE A 99 5.49 -0.01 -4.92
CA ILE A 99 5.88 -0.55 -3.60
C ILE A 99 7.41 -0.61 -3.54
N GLY A 100 8.01 -0.01 -2.51
CA GLY A 100 9.45 -0.10 -2.26
C GLY A 100 9.84 -1.34 -1.48
N ASP A 101 11.11 -1.74 -1.57
CA ASP A 101 11.65 -2.90 -0.84
C ASP A 101 13.00 -2.63 -0.15
N PHE A 102 13.47 -3.58 0.68
CA PHE A 102 14.72 -3.43 1.42
C PHE A 102 15.98 -3.46 0.54
N THR A 103 15.86 -3.88 -0.73
CA THR A 103 16.96 -3.91 -1.71
C THR A 103 17.00 -2.67 -2.60
N GLY A 104 16.21 -1.65 -2.30
CA GLY A 104 16.21 -0.38 -3.02
C GLY A 104 15.49 -0.40 -4.36
N PHE A 105 14.59 -1.37 -4.59
CA PHE A 105 13.73 -1.37 -5.77
C PHE A 105 12.36 -0.77 -5.46
N ILE A 106 11.82 -0.03 -6.43
CA ILE A 106 10.38 0.23 -6.54
C ILE A 106 9.78 -0.78 -7.52
N HIS A 107 8.86 -1.60 -7.05
CA HIS A 107 8.08 -2.53 -7.86
C HIS A 107 6.78 -1.85 -8.30
N LEU A 108 6.49 -1.90 -9.60
CA LEU A 108 5.19 -1.49 -10.14
C LEU A 108 4.36 -2.74 -10.42
N LEU A 109 3.28 -2.93 -9.67
CA LEU A 109 2.33 -4.02 -9.88
C LEU A 109 1.09 -3.52 -10.62
N SER A 110 0.51 -4.33 -11.49
CA SER A 110 -0.78 -4.08 -12.12
C SER A 110 -1.88 -4.02 -11.06
N ARG A 111 -2.72 -2.99 -11.15
CA ARG A 111 -3.88 -2.83 -10.25
C ARG A 111 -4.96 -3.87 -10.49
N GLU A 112 -5.04 -4.43 -11.70
CA GLU A 112 -6.10 -5.36 -12.09
C GLU A 112 -5.87 -6.78 -11.56
N ASP A 113 -4.62 -7.23 -11.51
CA ASP A 113 -4.29 -8.65 -11.26
C ASP A 113 -3.03 -8.89 -10.43
N GLY A 114 -2.34 -7.85 -9.98
CA GLY A 114 -1.10 -7.96 -9.20
C GLY A 114 0.08 -8.53 -9.99
N SER A 115 0.03 -8.57 -11.32
CA SER A 115 1.19 -8.90 -12.16
C SER A 115 2.28 -7.82 -12.05
N LEU A 116 3.56 -8.22 -12.14
CA LEU A 116 4.66 -7.27 -12.10
C LEU A 116 4.78 -6.57 -13.46
N LEU A 117 4.63 -5.25 -13.48
CA LEU A 117 4.76 -4.42 -14.67
C LEU A 117 6.20 -3.95 -14.87
N ASN A 118 6.86 -3.49 -13.80
CA ASN A 118 8.22 -2.95 -13.89
C ASN A 118 8.95 -2.97 -12.54
N ARG A 119 10.28 -2.78 -12.58
CA ARG A 119 11.15 -2.55 -11.43
C ARG A 119 12.07 -1.37 -11.68
N LEU A 120 12.07 -0.41 -10.77
CA LEU A 120 12.87 0.79 -10.85
C LEU A 120 13.99 0.73 -9.80
N PRO A 121 15.27 0.68 -10.20
CA PRO A 121 16.39 0.64 -9.27
C PRO A 121 16.70 2.01 -8.69
N THR A 122 17.29 2.03 -7.48
CA THR A 122 17.85 3.23 -6.84
C THR A 122 19.35 3.01 -6.52
N ASP A 123 19.83 3.33 -5.33
CA ASP A 123 21.21 3.06 -4.86
C ASP A 123 21.40 1.66 -4.23
N GLY A 124 20.34 0.86 -4.16
CA GLY A 124 20.37 -0.49 -3.58
C GLY A 124 20.20 -0.53 -2.06
N SER A 125 20.11 0.61 -1.39
CA SER A 125 19.71 0.67 0.02
C SER A 125 18.18 0.67 0.15
N ALA A 126 17.67 0.20 1.29
CA ALA A 126 16.24 0.04 1.53
C ALA A 126 15.45 1.33 1.21
N ILE A 127 14.28 1.17 0.59
CA ILE A 127 13.34 2.28 0.43
C ILE A 127 12.78 2.64 1.81
N ALA A 128 13.01 3.88 2.24
CA ALA A 128 12.79 4.32 3.61
C ALA A 128 11.30 4.51 3.97
N ALA A 129 10.49 4.85 2.98
CA ALA A 129 9.09 5.19 3.18
C ALA A 129 8.27 4.86 1.93
N ALA A 130 6.95 4.84 2.09
CA ALA A 130 6.02 4.70 0.98
C ALA A 130 6.32 5.76 -0.11
N PRO A 131 6.47 5.36 -1.39
CA PRO A 131 6.67 6.31 -2.48
C PRO A 131 5.58 7.39 -2.49
N VAL A 132 5.91 8.60 -2.94
CA VAL A 132 4.92 9.69 -3.13
C VAL A 132 4.81 10.02 -4.62
N LEU A 133 3.67 10.56 -5.03
CA LEU A 133 3.51 11.14 -6.36
C LEU A 133 3.53 12.67 -6.22
N ALA A 134 4.46 13.33 -6.91
CA ALA A 134 4.54 14.79 -7.01
C ALA A 134 4.36 15.19 -8.48
N GLY A 135 3.18 15.73 -8.81
CA GLY A 135 2.78 15.92 -10.21
C GLY A 135 2.73 14.58 -10.95
N ASN A 136 3.56 14.41 -11.98
CA ASN A 136 3.68 13.17 -12.75
C ASN A 136 4.93 12.36 -12.37
N THR A 137 5.63 12.75 -11.30
CA THR A 137 6.87 12.10 -10.87
C THR A 137 6.66 11.29 -9.60
N LEU A 138 6.92 10.00 -9.67
CA LEU A 138 7.05 9.15 -8.51
C LEU A 138 8.38 9.44 -7.82
N ILE A 139 8.32 9.77 -6.54
CA ILE A 139 9.49 10.05 -5.71
C ILE A 139 9.71 8.90 -4.72
N ALA A 140 10.94 8.42 -4.67
CA ALA A 140 11.41 7.43 -3.71
C ALA A 140 12.58 7.99 -2.89
N VAL A 141 12.63 7.64 -1.60
CA VAL A 141 13.72 8.00 -0.69
C VAL A 141 14.34 6.73 -0.15
N THR A 142 15.67 6.66 -0.14
CA THR A 142 16.44 5.49 0.30
C THR A 142 17.05 5.73 1.68
N HIS A 143 17.46 4.65 2.37
CA HIS A 143 18.11 4.74 3.68
C HIS A 143 19.48 5.43 3.65
N ASN A 144 20.14 5.48 2.49
CA ASN A 144 21.38 6.25 2.30
C ASN A 144 21.13 7.75 2.05
N GLY A 145 19.87 8.21 2.08
CA GLY A 145 19.50 9.60 1.86
C GLY A 145 19.33 9.99 0.40
N GLY A 146 19.37 9.03 -0.53
CA GLY A 146 19.11 9.28 -1.94
C GLY A 146 17.63 9.64 -2.18
N VAL A 147 17.40 10.60 -3.08
CA VAL A 147 16.06 10.99 -3.56
C VAL A 147 15.99 10.75 -5.05
N TYR A 148 15.08 9.88 -5.48
CA TYR A 148 14.95 9.44 -6.87
C TYR A 148 13.59 9.85 -7.42
N GLY A 149 13.59 10.34 -8.66
CA GLY A 149 12.38 10.66 -9.41
C GLY A 149 12.22 9.77 -10.63
N PHE A 150 11.02 9.21 -10.80
CA PHE A 150 10.68 8.38 -11.95
C PHE A 150 9.39 8.90 -12.58
N GLN A 151 9.29 8.84 -13.91
CA GLN A 151 8.05 9.12 -14.62
C GLN A 151 7.45 7.78 -15.08
N PRO A 152 6.54 7.17 -14.30
CA PRO A 152 5.91 5.92 -14.69
C PRO A 152 4.95 6.18 -15.87
N GLU A 153 5.13 5.45 -16.97
CA GLU A 153 4.19 5.42 -18.11
C GLU A 153 2.91 4.64 -17.79
#